data_AF-A0A382E198-F1
#
_entry.id   AF-A0A382E198-F1
#
_cell.length_a   1.000
_cell.length_b   1.000
_cell.length_c   1.000
_cell.angle_alpha   90.00
_cell.angle_beta   90.00
_cell.angle_gamma   90.00
#
_symmetry.space_group_name_H-M   'P 1'
#
loop_
_entity.id
_entity.type
_entity.pdbx_description
1 polymer ?
#
loop_
_entity_poly.entity_id
_entity_poly.type
_entity_poly.pdbx_seq_one_letter_code
_entity_poly.pdbx_strand_id
1 'polypeptide(L)'
;MQLTNLPDLDTEIETTDHLTKDQLASALPDKRFRKHLTDDIVDMINSEPDSELRRVFRDNTLTYSSVLATGRYSLAAYIHAIKFTSLKLMGDKASTAYSKVFPDRYQNLIDKGASSSYIASFADNYGNNALVTKIMEQTLVPTHILNAGVYQEAINAQAELMRTAKSEMVRQKAAESLITNLTAPTAAKLEIDIGYSNDLVDDLRATTKALAQQQLKMILNGQSSAKEIAHSEILARKVNVSPVETTYEVIDEK
;
A
#
# COMPACT_ATOMS: atom_id res chain seq x y z
N MET A 1 27.05 -27.08 -36.13
CA MET A 1 26.26 -25.84 -36.23
C MET A 1 26.71 -24.92 -35.11
N GLN A 2 27.47 -23.88 -35.48
CA GLN A 2 27.84 -22.82 -34.55
C GLN A 2 26.62 -21.91 -34.39
N LEU A 3 26.14 -21.76 -33.16
CA LEU A 3 25.12 -20.77 -32.80
C LEU A 3 25.77 -19.39 -32.96
N THR A 4 25.61 -18.82 -34.14
CA THR A 4 26.07 -17.48 -34.48
C THR A 4 25.05 -16.50 -33.92
N ASN A 5 25.52 -15.72 -32.94
CA ASN A 5 25.03 -14.42 -32.49
C ASN A 5 23.72 -13.97 -33.14
N LEU A 6 22.59 -14.21 -32.47
CA LEU A 6 21.51 -13.24 -32.59
C LEU A 6 22.08 -11.90 -32.09
N PRO A 7 21.92 -10.80 -32.85
CA PRO A 7 22.20 -9.49 -32.28
C PRO A 7 21.26 -9.35 -31.09
N ASP A 8 21.82 -9.12 -29.90
CA ASP A 8 21.04 -8.59 -28.80
C ASP A 8 20.36 -7.36 -29.37
N LEU A 9 19.04 -7.44 -29.54
CA LEU A 9 18.23 -6.26 -29.75
C LEU A 9 18.56 -5.39 -28.55
N ASP A 10 19.16 -4.23 -28.81
CA ASP A 10 19.21 -3.11 -27.87
C ASP A 10 17.76 -2.71 -27.55
N THR A 11 17.04 -3.58 -26.84
CA THR A 11 16.06 -3.10 -25.89
C THR A 11 16.92 -2.36 -24.89
N GLU A 12 16.98 -1.05 -25.03
CA GLU A 12 16.99 -0.17 -23.88
C GLU A 12 15.81 -0.62 -23.00
N ILE A 13 16.03 -1.67 -22.21
CA ILE A 13 15.27 -1.90 -21.01
C ILE A 13 15.61 -0.66 -20.22
N GLU A 14 14.75 0.37 -20.27
CA GLU A 14 14.86 1.53 -19.40
C GLU A 14 15.28 0.99 -18.04
N THR A 15 16.52 1.30 -17.65
CA THR A 15 17.14 0.67 -16.50
C THR A 15 16.17 0.87 -15.37
N THR A 16 15.72 -0.24 -14.80
CA THR A 16 14.72 -0.27 -13.72
C THR A 16 15.12 0.63 -12.55
N ASP A 17 16.38 1.08 -12.50
CA ASP A 17 16.99 2.11 -11.67
C ASP A 17 16.18 3.40 -11.47
N HIS A 18 15.49 3.90 -12.48
CA HIS A 18 14.75 5.17 -12.37
C HIS A 18 13.25 4.97 -12.13
N LEU A 19 12.74 5.57 -11.06
CA LEU A 19 11.31 5.59 -10.76
C LEU A 19 10.61 6.63 -11.62
N THR A 20 9.55 6.23 -12.32
CA THR A 20 8.67 7.16 -13.03
C THR A 20 7.50 7.59 -12.16
N LYS A 21 6.93 8.76 -12.48
CA LYS A 21 5.75 9.29 -11.79
C LYS A 21 4.54 8.35 -11.92
N ASP A 22 4.37 7.73 -13.08
CA ASP A 22 3.25 6.82 -13.36
C ASP A 22 3.36 5.50 -12.59
N GLN A 23 4.58 4.97 -12.43
CA GLN A 23 4.83 3.81 -11.56
C GLN A 23 4.46 4.11 -10.11
N LEU A 24 4.90 5.26 -9.58
CA LEU A 24 4.56 5.66 -8.21
C LEU A 24 3.05 5.93 -8.06
N ALA A 25 2.41 6.59 -9.05
CA ALA A 25 0.97 6.84 -9.04
C ALA A 25 0.12 5.56 -9.07
N SER A 26 0.63 4.51 -9.72
CA SER A 26 -0.06 3.21 -9.83
C SER A 26 0.03 2.41 -8.54
N ALA A 27 1.16 2.49 -7.81
CA ALA A 27 1.35 1.80 -6.54
C ALA A 27 0.56 2.42 -5.36
N LEU A 28 0.21 3.71 -5.43
CA LEU A 28 -0.46 4.40 -4.32
C LEU A 28 -1.92 3.94 -4.12
N PRO A 29 -2.33 3.59 -2.89
CA PRO A 29 -3.67 3.04 -2.61
C PRO A 29 -4.79 4.09 -2.79
N ASP A 30 -4.57 5.32 -2.31
CA ASP A 30 -5.59 6.38 -2.32
C ASP A 30 -5.37 7.40 -3.45
N LYS A 31 -6.46 7.81 -4.10
CA LYS A 31 -6.46 8.92 -5.08
C LYS A 31 -5.95 10.25 -4.50
N ARG A 32 -6.03 10.44 -3.18
CA ARG A 32 -5.53 11.64 -2.49
C ARG A 32 -4.01 11.80 -2.62
N PHE A 33 -3.25 10.71 -2.64
CA PHE A 33 -1.79 10.77 -2.77
C PHE A 33 -1.37 11.15 -4.20
N ARG A 34 -2.15 10.76 -5.22
CA ARG A 34 -1.89 11.15 -6.62
C ARG A 34 -1.91 12.67 -6.81
N LYS A 35 -2.72 13.40 -6.03
CA LYS A 35 -2.74 14.89 -6.05
C LYS A 35 -1.51 15.53 -5.42
N HIS A 36 -0.84 14.82 -4.52
CA HIS A 36 0.36 15.30 -3.81
C HIS A 36 1.64 14.75 -4.43
N LEU A 37 1.54 14.09 -5.58
CA LEU A 37 2.67 13.54 -6.31
C LEU A 37 3.33 14.66 -7.13
N THR A 38 4.33 15.29 -6.53
CA THR A 38 5.18 16.29 -7.17
C THR A 38 6.37 15.63 -7.86
N ASP A 39 6.97 16.32 -8.82
CA ASP A 39 8.17 15.82 -9.50
C ASP A 39 9.35 15.76 -8.51
N ASP A 40 9.42 16.72 -7.57
CA ASP A 40 10.38 16.72 -6.45
C ASP A 40 10.42 15.41 -5.64
N ILE A 41 9.28 14.73 -5.51
CA ILE A 41 9.17 13.46 -4.77
C ILE A 41 9.82 12.33 -5.54
N VAL A 42 9.64 12.30 -6.85
CA VAL A 42 10.24 11.31 -7.75
C VAL A 42 11.74 11.57 -7.86
N ASP A 43 12.12 12.84 -7.97
CA ASP A 43 13.51 13.27 -8.00
C ASP A 43 14.24 12.96 -6.69
N MET A 44 13.57 13.03 -5.54
CA MET A 44 14.17 12.62 -4.26
C MET A 44 14.62 11.15 -4.24
N ILE A 45 13.90 10.27 -4.96
CA ILE A 45 14.27 8.85 -5.07
C ILE A 45 15.36 8.68 -6.13
N ASN A 46 15.20 9.32 -7.28
CA ASN A 46 16.13 9.20 -8.40
C ASN A 46 17.48 9.90 -8.17
N SER A 47 17.54 10.90 -7.28
CA SER A 47 18.75 11.65 -6.94
C SER A 47 19.71 10.91 -6.02
N GLU A 48 19.32 9.75 -5.48
CA GLU A 48 20.20 8.97 -4.58
C GLU A 48 21.45 8.48 -5.35
N PRO A 49 22.68 8.90 -5.00
CA PRO A 49 23.87 8.62 -5.80
C PRO A 49 24.31 7.15 -5.80
N ASP A 50 24.00 6.42 -4.73
CA ASP A 50 24.29 4.99 -4.62
C ASP A 50 23.26 4.17 -5.42
N SER A 51 23.72 3.49 -6.47
CA SER A 51 22.88 2.70 -7.39
C SER A 51 22.14 1.56 -6.68
N GLU A 52 22.79 0.89 -5.73
CA GLU A 52 22.17 -0.22 -5.00
C GLU A 52 21.12 0.30 -4.01
N LEU A 53 21.46 1.36 -3.28
CA LEU A 53 20.51 2.01 -2.38
C LEU A 53 19.32 2.59 -3.14
N ARG A 54 19.54 3.20 -4.32
CA ARG A 54 18.47 3.73 -5.18
C ARG A 54 17.51 2.62 -5.60
N ARG A 55 18.05 1.47 -6.04
CA ARG A 55 17.22 0.30 -6.41
C ARG A 55 16.39 -0.20 -5.23
N VAL A 56 17.04 -0.48 -4.10
CA VAL A 56 16.34 -0.97 -2.90
C VAL A 56 15.31 0.05 -2.42
N PHE A 57 15.64 1.34 -2.45
CA PHE A 57 14.75 2.40 -2.04
C PHE A 57 13.51 2.51 -2.94
N ARG A 58 13.69 2.48 -4.25
CA ARG A 58 12.58 2.47 -5.21
C ARG A 58 11.68 1.25 -5.00
N ASP A 59 12.25 0.05 -4.95
CA ASP A 59 11.48 -1.19 -4.85
C ASP A 59 10.69 -1.24 -3.53
N ASN A 60 11.31 -0.82 -2.42
CA ASN A 60 10.65 -0.67 -1.13
C ASN A 60 9.53 0.39 -1.17
N THR A 61 9.71 1.48 -1.93
CA THR A 61 8.70 2.54 -2.08
C THR A 61 7.44 2.04 -2.78
N LEU A 62 7.60 1.17 -3.78
CA LEU A 62 6.47 0.57 -4.47
C LEU A 62 5.79 -0.51 -3.62
N THR A 63 6.60 -1.37 -2.98
CA THR A 63 6.14 -2.55 -2.23
C THR A 63 5.36 -2.17 -0.96
N TYR A 64 5.83 -1.19 -0.19
CA TYR A 64 5.22 -0.84 1.10
C TYR A 64 4.13 0.23 1.00
N SER A 65 3.63 0.50 -0.20
CA SER A 65 2.62 1.53 -0.48
C SER A 65 1.31 1.30 0.28
N SER A 66 0.99 0.04 0.59
CA SER A 66 -0.16 -0.37 1.41
C SER A 66 -0.15 0.26 2.81
N VAL A 67 1.02 0.59 3.38
CA VAL A 67 1.12 1.21 4.71
C VAL A 67 0.43 2.56 4.75
N LEU A 68 0.43 3.30 3.63
CA LEU A 68 -0.24 4.60 3.50
C LEU A 68 -1.76 4.52 3.65
N ALA A 69 -2.37 3.37 3.38
CA ALA A 69 -3.80 3.17 3.61
C ALA A 69 -4.13 3.13 5.12
N THR A 70 -3.15 2.74 5.95
CA THR A 70 -3.35 2.52 7.39
C THR A 70 -2.90 3.72 8.23
N GLY A 71 -3.40 4.92 7.94
CA GLY A 71 -3.16 6.09 8.79
C GLY A 71 -3.27 7.43 8.07
N ARG A 72 -3.03 8.52 8.81
CA ARG A 72 -2.96 9.87 8.27
C ARG A 72 -1.49 10.28 8.13
N TYR A 73 -0.85 9.81 7.07
CA TYR A 73 0.55 10.12 6.77
C TYR A 73 0.66 10.97 5.50
N SER A 74 1.62 11.89 5.47
CA SER A 74 1.97 12.62 4.25
C SER A 74 2.88 11.79 3.35
N LEU A 75 2.79 11.97 2.03
CA LEU A 75 3.64 11.27 1.07
C LEU A 75 5.15 11.54 1.29
N ALA A 76 5.52 12.79 1.61
CA ALA A 76 6.90 13.14 1.94
C ALA A 76 7.42 12.41 3.19
N ALA A 77 6.62 12.33 4.27
CA ALA A 77 7.01 11.57 5.46
C ALA A 77 7.19 10.08 5.18
N TYR A 78 6.37 9.52 4.29
CA TYR A 78 6.49 8.12 3.86
C TYR A 78 7.80 7.84 3.12
N ILE A 79 8.16 8.68 2.16
CA ILE A 79 9.41 8.54 1.40
C ILE A 79 10.63 8.63 2.33
N HIS A 80 10.65 9.60 3.24
CA HIS A 80 11.73 9.69 4.25
C HIS A 80 11.76 8.47 5.18
N ALA A 81 10.60 7.94 5.57
CA ALA A 81 10.52 6.74 6.41
C ALA A 81 11.06 5.51 5.69
N ILE A 82 10.76 5.34 4.39
CA ILE A 82 11.32 4.25 3.59
C ILE A 82 12.82 4.42 3.42
N LYS A 83 13.31 5.63 3.09
CA LYS A 83 14.76 5.87 2.96
C LYS A 83 15.50 5.47 4.24
N PHE A 84 14.95 5.87 5.39
CA PHE A 84 15.49 5.50 6.70
C PHE A 84 15.48 3.98 6.92
N THR A 85 14.38 3.30 6.61
CA THR A 85 14.27 1.84 6.76
C THR A 85 15.21 1.10 5.80
N SER A 86 15.29 1.52 4.53
CA SER A 86 16.22 0.95 3.55
C SER A 86 17.68 1.04 4.02
N LEU A 87 18.10 2.21 4.52
CA LEU A 87 19.43 2.39 5.08
C LEU A 87 19.67 1.47 6.29
N LYS A 88 18.69 1.34 7.19
CA LYS A 88 18.78 0.40 8.32
C LYS A 88 18.87 -1.07 7.88
N LEU A 89 18.11 -1.47 6.85
CA LEU A 89 18.17 -2.82 6.28
C LEU A 89 19.51 -3.12 5.61
N MET A 90 20.16 -2.09 5.05
CA MET A 90 21.51 -2.18 4.50
C MET A 90 22.61 -2.23 5.58
N GLY A 91 22.25 -2.10 6.86
CA GLY A 91 23.17 -2.23 7.99
C GLY A 91 23.64 -0.92 8.62
N ASP A 92 23.11 0.23 8.18
CA ASP A 92 23.44 1.51 8.83
C ASP A 92 22.85 1.59 10.24
N LYS A 93 23.63 2.20 11.15
CA LYS A 93 23.13 2.58 12.48
C LYS A 93 22.02 3.63 12.34
N ALA A 94 21.08 3.64 13.28
CA ALA A 94 19.97 4.59 13.28
C ALA A 94 20.44 6.04 13.17
N SER A 95 21.49 6.42 13.89
CA SER A 95 22.08 7.78 13.82
C SER A 95 22.62 8.15 12.43
N THR A 96 23.30 7.22 11.76
CA THR A 96 23.81 7.42 10.39
C THR A 96 22.68 7.46 9.37
N ALA A 97 21.68 6.59 9.51
CA ALA A 97 20.50 6.62 8.64
C ALA A 97 19.74 7.95 8.81
N TYR A 98 19.61 8.45 10.04
CA TYR A 98 18.95 9.72 10.33
C TYR A 98 19.69 10.91 9.72
N SER A 99 21.02 10.95 9.76
CA SER A 99 21.81 12.03 9.16
C SER A 99 21.70 12.06 7.64
N LYS A 100 21.63 10.90 6.99
CA LYS A 100 21.44 10.79 5.53
C LYS A 100 20.03 11.17 5.07
N VAL A 101 19.02 10.93 5.90
CA VAL A 101 17.61 11.25 5.56
C VAL A 101 17.29 12.71 5.84
N PHE A 102 17.82 13.27 6.93
CA PHE A 102 17.56 14.65 7.34
C PHE A 102 18.87 15.44 7.56
N PRO A 103 19.65 15.71 6.49
CA PRO A 103 20.93 16.40 6.62
C PRO A 103 20.81 17.77 7.28
N ASP A 104 19.79 18.56 6.89
CA ASP A 104 19.57 19.89 7.48
C ASP A 104 19.24 19.82 8.97
N ARG A 105 18.43 18.86 9.41
CA ARG A 105 18.09 18.70 10.83
C ARG A 105 19.30 18.24 11.63
N TYR A 106 20.10 17.35 11.05
CA TYR A 106 21.33 16.87 11.65
C TYR A 106 22.35 18.00 11.81
N GLN A 107 22.54 18.82 10.76
CA GLN A 107 23.43 19.98 10.80
C GLN A 107 22.99 21.00 11.86
N ASN A 108 21.69 21.31 11.92
CA ASN A 108 21.14 22.19 12.95
C ASN A 108 21.38 21.70 14.38
N LEU A 109 21.46 20.38 14.61
CA LEU A 109 21.79 19.82 15.92
C LEU A 109 23.28 19.98 16.23
N ILE A 110 24.14 19.78 15.23
CA ILE A 110 25.58 20.02 15.36
C ILE A 110 25.86 21.49 15.66
N ASP A 111 25.22 22.41 14.94
CA ASP A 111 25.41 23.86 15.10
C ASP A 111 24.98 24.33 16.49
N LYS A 112 24.01 23.62 17.10
CA LYS A 112 23.56 23.84 18.49
C LYS A 112 24.49 23.21 19.53
N GLY A 113 25.56 22.54 19.13
CA GLY A 113 26.48 21.84 20.03
C GLY A 113 25.86 20.60 20.69
N ALA A 114 24.87 19.97 20.06
CA ALA A 114 24.27 18.74 20.57
C ALA A 114 25.32 17.62 20.71
N SER A 115 25.26 16.87 21.81
CA SER A 115 26.10 15.69 21.98
C SER A 115 25.68 14.57 21.02
N SER A 116 26.63 13.71 20.63
CA SER A 116 26.35 12.55 19.76
C SER A 116 25.29 11.62 20.34
N SER A 117 25.23 11.49 21.67
CA SER A 117 24.18 10.71 22.37
C SER A 117 22.80 11.35 22.23
N TYR A 118 22.72 12.69 22.33
CA TYR A 118 21.47 13.40 22.12
C TYR A 118 20.97 13.26 20.69
N ILE A 119 21.86 13.35 19.70
CA ILE A 119 21.52 13.13 18.28
C ILE A 119 21.04 11.69 18.04
N ALA A 120 21.71 10.70 18.63
CA ALA A 120 21.28 9.30 18.55
C ALA A 120 19.85 9.11 19.09
N SER A 121 19.49 9.81 20.17
CA SER A 121 18.13 9.75 20.71
C SER A 121 17.06 10.23 19.72
N PHE A 122 17.33 11.24 18.89
CA PHE A 122 16.39 11.66 17.84
C PHE A 122 16.22 10.60 16.76
N ALA A 123 17.31 9.94 16.38
CA ALA A 123 17.27 8.86 15.41
C ALA A 123 16.47 7.65 15.92
N ASP A 124 16.66 7.29 17.19
CA ASP A 124 15.92 6.19 17.82
C ASP A 124 14.43 6.53 17.96
N ASN A 125 14.10 7.76 18.38
CA ASN A 125 12.72 8.24 18.41
C ASN A 125 12.08 8.21 17.02
N TYR A 126 12.81 8.63 15.98
CA TYR A 126 12.30 8.55 14.61
C TYR A 126 12.05 7.10 14.17
N GLY A 127 12.98 6.19 14.49
CA GLY A 127 12.85 4.77 14.19
C GLY A 127 11.68 4.08 14.89
N ASN A 128 11.26 4.60 16.05
CA ASN A 128 10.13 4.10 16.83
C ASN A 128 8.79 4.75 16.46
N ASN A 129 8.76 5.68 15.48
CA ASN A 129 7.52 6.28 15.02
C ASN A 129 6.63 5.25 14.34
N ALA A 130 5.31 5.36 14.55
CA ALA A 130 4.32 4.42 14.02
C ALA A 130 4.44 4.13 12.52
N LEU A 131 4.79 5.15 11.70
CA LEU A 131 4.99 4.96 10.26
C LEU A 131 6.20 4.06 9.96
N VAL A 132 7.34 4.32 10.61
CA VAL A 132 8.57 3.54 10.42
C VAL A 132 8.39 2.13 10.96
N THR A 133 7.76 1.98 12.13
CA THR A 133 7.43 0.67 12.71
C THR A 133 6.58 -0.16 11.75
N LYS A 134 5.50 0.41 11.19
CA LYS A 134 4.66 -0.29 10.22
C LYS A 134 5.39 -0.70 8.94
N ILE A 135 6.29 0.15 8.44
CA ILE A 135 7.12 -0.21 7.28
C ILE A 135 8.08 -1.34 7.65
N MET A 136 8.71 -1.26 8.83
CA MET A 136 9.62 -2.31 9.32
C MET A 136 8.89 -3.65 9.53
N GLU A 137 7.65 -3.63 10.01
CA GLU A 137 6.81 -4.83 10.13
C GLU A 137 6.61 -5.54 8.79
N GLN A 138 6.42 -4.79 7.69
CA GLN A 138 6.29 -5.36 6.35
C GLN A 138 7.60 -5.98 5.82
N THR A 139 8.75 -5.57 6.37
CA THR A 139 10.06 -6.12 5.99
C THR A 139 10.37 -7.44 6.71
N LEU A 140 9.69 -7.72 7.82
CA LEU A 140 9.93 -8.91 8.62
C LEU A 140 9.17 -10.08 8.03
N VAL A 141 9.88 -11.20 7.83
CA VAL A 141 9.24 -12.47 7.46
C VAL A 141 8.30 -12.88 8.59
N PRO A 142 7.01 -13.16 8.32
CA PRO A 142 6.07 -13.58 9.35
C PRO A 142 6.59 -14.74 10.19
N THR A 143 6.40 -14.67 11.50
CA THR A 143 6.97 -15.63 12.46
C THR A 143 6.51 -17.07 12.21
N HIS A 144 5.29 -17.27 11.71
CA HIS A 144 4.77 -18.59 11.36
C HIS A 144 5.50 -19.21 10.15
N ILE A 145 6.02 -18.39 9.23
CA ILE A 145 6.84 -18.86 8.10
C ILE A 145 8.25 -19.21 8.60
N LEU A 146 8.86 -18.33 9.39
CA LEU A 146 10.19 -18.57 9.97
C LEU A 146 10.22 -19.84 10.82
N ASN A 147 9.15 -20.10 11.58
CA ASN A 147 9.05 -21.24 12.48
C ASN A 147 8.24 -22.40 11.90
N ALA A 148 8.04 -22.46 10.58
CA ALA A 148 7.28 -23.52 9.94
C ALA A 148 7.83 -24.92 10.26
N GLY A 149 9.16 -25.06 10.40
CA GLY A 149 9.80 -26.31 10.82
C GLY A 149 9.40 -26.74 12.23
N VAL A 150 9.48 -25.83 13.20
CA VAL A 150 9.06 -26.08 14.59
C VAL A 150 7.56 -26.38 14.66
N TYR A 151 6.76 -25.73 13.80
CA TYR A 151 5.34 -26.02 13.68
C TYR A 151 5.08 -27.45 13.20
N GLN A 152 5.83 -27.93 12.20
CA GLN A 152 5.75 -29.31 11.74
C GLN A 152 6.23 -30.31 12.80
N GLU A 153 7.30 -29.99 13.52
CA GLU A 153 7.77 -30.80 14.65
C GLU A 153 6.71 -30.89 15.76
N ALA A 154 6.04 -29.79 16.07
CA ALA A 154 4.94 -29.77 17.05
C ALA A 154 3.76 -30.64 16.59
N ILE A 155 3.40 -30.62 15.31
CA ILE A 155 2.37 -31.50 14.74
C ILE A 155 2.78 -32.97 14.90
N ASN A 156 4.04 -33.31 14.58
CA ASN A 156 4.55 -34.67 14.71
C ASN A 156 4.53 -35.16 16.17
N ALA A 157 4.94 -34.30 17.12
CA ALA A 157 4.90 -34.61 18.54
C ALA A 157 3.45 -34.81 19.05
N GLN A 158 2.50 -33.97 18.61
CA GLN A 158 1.09 -34.15 18.95
C GLN A 158 0.51 -35.42 18.32
N ALA A 159 0.90 -35.77 17.09
CA ALA A 159 0.48 -37.01 16.44
C ALA A 159 1.03 -38.26 17.16
N GLU A 160 2.25 -38.19 17.69
CA GLU A 160 2.82 -39.24 18.53
C GLU A 160 2.05 -39.36 19.85
N LEU A 161 1.83 -38.25 20.56
CA LEU A 161 1.07 -38.24 21.82
C LEU A 161 -0.35 -38.79 21.66
N MET A 162 -1.03 -38.46 20.55
CA MET A 162 -2.35 -39.01 20.24
C MET A 162 -2.34 -40.55 20.13
N ARG A 163 -1.26 -41.15 19.60
CA ARG A 163 -1.15 -42.60 19.39
C ARG A 163 -0.60 -43.34 20.60
N THR A 164 0.37 -42.77 21.32
CA THR A 164 1.18 -43.51 22.31
C THR A 164 0.91 -43.12 23.77
N ALA A 165 0.25 -42.00 24.04
CA ALA A 165 0.05 -41.54 25.43
C ALA A 165 -0.83 -42.51 26.24
N LYS A 166 -0.47 -42.74 27.50
CA LYS A 166 -1.20 -43.63 28.43
C LYS A 166 -2.52 -43.05 28.96
N SER A 167 -2.67 -41.74 28.91
CA SER A 167 -3.86 -41.03 29.40
C SER A 167 -4.79 -40.69 28.25
N GLU A 168 -6.03 -41.18 28.31
CA GLU A 168 -7.07 -40.86 27.33
C GLU A 168 -7.31 -39.35 27.21
N MET A 169 -7.18 -38.61 28.32
CA MET A 169 -7.34 -37.15 28.30
C MET A 169 -6.22 -36.45 27.51
N VAL A 170 -5.00 -36.98 27.54
CA VAL A 170 -3.88 -36.43 26.76
C VAL A 170 -4.05 -36.78 25.28
N ARG A 171 -4.51 -38.00 24.97
CA ARG A 171 -4.83 -38.40 23.59
C ARG A 171 -5.92 -37.53 22.98
N GLN A 172 -7.00 -37.28 23.74
CA GLN A 172 -8.09 -36.41 23.30
C GLN A 172 -7.63 -34.97 23.06
N LYS A 173 -6.85 -34.39 23.99
CA LYS A 173 -6.32 -33.02 23.83
C LYS A 173 -5.38 -32.88 22.64
N ALA A 174 -4.54 -33.89 22.39
CA ALA A 174 -3.66 -33.90 21.23
C ALA A 174 -4.48 -33.97 19.92
N ALA A 175 -5.49 -34.83 19.86
CA ALA A 175 -6.41 -34.92 18.72
C ALA A 175 -7.19 -33.61 18.48
N GLU A 176 -7.71 -32.99 19.54
CA GLU A 176 -8.43 -31.71 19.45
C GLU A 176 -7.53 -30.57 18.97
N SER A 177 -6.29 -30.51 19.45
CA SER A 177 -5.29 -29.53 19.01
C SER A 177 -4.95 -29.70 17.53
N LEU A 178 -4.78 -30.94 17.05
CA LEU A 178 -4.55 -31.22 15.63
C LEU A 178 -5.77 -30.85 14.77
N ILE A 179 -6.98 -31.19 15.19
CA ILE A 179 -8.20 -30.82 14.46
C ILE A 179 -8.32 -29.30 14.38
N THR A 180 -8.17 -28.57 15.49
CA THR A 180 -8.32 -27.11 15.51
C THR A 180 -7.28 -26.41 14.62
N ASN A 181 -6.01 -26.81 14.69
CA ASN A 181 -4.92 -26.12 13.99
C ASN A 181 -4.70 -26.59 12.54
N LEU A 182 -5.18 -27.78 12.17
CA LEU A 182 -5.10 -28.33 10.81
C LEU A 182 -6.43 -28.31 10.06
N THR A 183 -7.52 -27.83 10.70
CA THR A 183 -8.75 -27.55 9.96
C THR A 183 -8.44 -26.57 8.84
N ALA A 184 -8.99 -26.86 7.65
CA ALA A 184 -8.86 -25.94 6.52
C ALA A 184 -9.31 -24.55 6.97
N PRO A 185 -8.55 -23.48 6.67
CA PRO A 185 -8.94 -22.14 7.06
C PRO A 185 -10.35 -21.91 6.56
N THR A 186 -11.27 -21.67 7.49
CA THR A 186 -12.66 -21.35 7.18
C THR A 186 -12.57 -20.13 6.27
N ALA A 187 -12.88 -20.32 4.99
CA ALA A 187 -12.62 -19.40 3.90
C ALA A 187 -12.64 -17.97 4.42
N ALA A 188 -11.46 -17.35 4.51
CA ALA A 188 -11.31 -16.01 5.04
C ALA A 188 -12.37 -15.17 4.35
N LYS A 189 -13.41 -14.79 5.09
CA LYS A 189 -14.41 -13.86 4.60
C LYS A 189 -13.62 -12.59 4.39
N LEU A 190 -13.15 -12.40 3.16
CA LEU A 190 -12.69 -11.12 2.68
C LEU A 190 -13.93 -10.25 2.80
N GLU A 191 -14.08 -9.57 3.93
CA GLU A 191 -14.93 -8.39 4.03
C GLU A 191 -14.27 -7.36 3.12
N ILE A 192 -14.57 -7.47 1.82
CA ILE A 192 -14.40 -6.37 0.90
C ILE A 192 -15.46 -5.38 1.37
N ASP A 193 -15.07 -4.52 2.31
CA ASP A 193 -15.77 -3.28 2.59
C ASP A 193 -15.62 -2.43 1.33
N ILE A 194 -16.49 -2.70 0.34
CA ILE A 194 -16.70 -1.82 -0.79
C ILE A 194 -17.32 -0.57 -0.16
N GLY A 195 -16.46 0.30 0.36
CA GLY A 195 -16.78 1.67 0.72
C GLY A 195 -17.23 2.35 -0.57
N TYR A 196 -18.50 2.16 -0.92
CA TYR A 196 -19.14 2.79 -2.06
C TYR A 196 -19.00 4.28 -1.83
N SER A 197 -18.05 4.87 -2.54
CA SER A 197 -17.73 6.28 -2.40
C SER A 197 -18.96 7.04 -2.91
N ASN A 198 -19.74 7.60 -2.00
CA ASN A 198 -20.95 8.39 -2.31
C ASN A 198 -20.62 9.68 -3.09
N ASP A 199 -19.36 9.91 -3.46
CA ASP A 199 -18.89 11.06 -4.26
C ASP A 199 -19.77 11.32 -5.49
N LEU A 200 -20.19 10.28 -6.22
CA LEU A 200 -21.07 10.44 -7.39
C LEU A 200 -22.50 10.86 -7.00
N VAL A 201 -23.01 10.35 -5.88
CA VAL A 201 -24.35 10.71 -5.37
C VAL A 201 -24.35 12.13 -4.82
N ASP A 202 -23.27 12.53 -4.14
CA ASP A 202 -23.14 13.86 -3.58
C ASP A 202 -22.89 14.91 -4.68
N ASP A 203 -22.15 14.59 -5.74
CA ASP A 203 -22.02 15.44 -6.93
C ASP A 203 -23.35 15.57 -7.69
N LEU A 204 -24.12 14.46 -7.80
CA LEU A 204 -25.47 14.49 -8.36
C LEU A 204 -26.44 15.34 -7.52
N ARG A 205 -26.35 15.27 -6.19
CA ARG A 205 -27.14 16.12 -5.28
C ARG A 205 -26.76 17.59 -5.42
N ALA A 206 -25.47 17.90 -5.53
CA ALA A 206 -24.98 19.26 -5.69
C ALA A 206 -25.47 19.89 -7.02
N THR A 207 -25.32 19.16 -8.13
CA THR A 207 -25.80 19.59 -9.45
C THR A 207 -27.32 19.75 -9.49
N THR A 208 -28.07 18.82 -8.90
CA THR A 208 -29.54 18.92 -8.81
C THR A 208 -29.97 20.14 -7.99
N LYS A 209 -29.30 20.42 -6.88
CA LYS A 209 -29.59 21.61 -6.05
C LYS A 209 -29.31 22.92 -6.80
N ALA A 210 -28.22 22.97 -7.56
CA ALA A 210 -27.88 24.13 -8.37
C ALA A 210 -28.93 24.37 -9.48
N LEU A 211 -29.36 23.31 -10.16
CA LEU A 211 -30.41 23.39 -11.18
C LEU A 211 -31.74 23.87 -10.58
N ALA A 212 -32.15 23.33 -9.43
CA ALA A 212 -33.36 23.76 -8.74
C ALA A 212 -33.31 25.23 -8.32
N GLN A 213 -32.16 25.72 -7.86
CA GLN A 213 -31.97 27.14 -7.54
C GLN A 213 -32.06 28.04 -8.78
N GLN A 214 -31.53 27.60 -9.92
CA GLN A 214 -31.64 28.33 -11.18
C GLN A 214 -33.10 28.38 -11.66
N GLN A 215 -33.81 27.26 -11.59
CA GLN A 215 -35.24 27.17 -11.91
C GLN A 215 -36.08 28.09 -11.03
N LEU A 216 -35.82 28.13 -9.72
CA LEU A 216 -36.50 29.05 -8.81
C LEU A 216 -36.25 30.53 -9.17
N LYS A 217 -35.01 30.89 -9.53
CA LYS A 217 -34.69 32.25 -9.98
C LYS A 217 -35.42 32.63 -11.28
N MET A 218 -35.55 31.70 -12.23
CA MET A 218 -36.31 31.95 -13.46
C MET A 218 -37.79 32.21 -13.20
N ILE A 219 -38.38 31.50 -12.22
CA ILE A 219 -39.76 31.74 -11.77
C ILE A 219 -39.89 33.12 -11.12
N LEU A 220 -39.00 33.46 -10.19
CA LEU A 220 -39.03 34.74 -9.47
C LEU A 220 -38.83 35.94 -10.40
N ASN A 221 -38.00 35.79 -11.44
CA ASN A 221 -37.75 36.82 -12.43
C ASN A 221 -38.87 36.90 -13.50
N GLY A 222 -39.93 36.09 -13.38
CA GLY A 222 -41.05 36.07 -14.32
C GLY A 222 -40.69 35.54 -15.72
N GLN A 223 -39.52 34.91 -15.88
CA GLN A 223 -39.03 34.38 -17.14
C GLN A 223 -39.63 33.00 -17.49
N SER A 224 -40.17 32.29 -16.49
CA SER A 224 -40.85 31.01 -16.69
C SER A 224 -41.90 30.80 -15.60
N SER A 225 -43.00 30.14 -15.94
CA SER A 225 -44.02 29.78 -14.94
C SER A 225 -43.62 28.48 -14.21
N ALA A 226 -44.08 28.32 -12.96
CA ALA A 226 -43.90 27.08 -12.20
C ALA A 226 -44.49 25.86 -12.95
N LYS A 227 -45.53 26.07 -13.76
CA LYS A 227 -46.15 25.05 -14.60
C LYS A 227 -45.18 24.57 -15.69
N GLU A 228 -44.51 25.47 -16.39
CA GLU A 228 -43.58 25.12 -17.47
C GLU A 228 -42.36 24.36 -16.95
N ILE A 229 -41.80 24.78 -15.81
CA ILE A 229 -40.67 24.07 -15.19
C ILE A 229 -41.07 22.66 -14.73
N ALA A 230 -42.27 22.49 -14.19
CA ALA A 230 -42.76 21.16 -13.78
C ALA A 230 -42.96 20.19 -14.96
N HIS A 231 -43.19 20.71 -16.17
CA HIS A 231 -43.30 19.90 -17.39
C HIS A 231 -41.96 19.76 -18.14
N SER A 232 -40.86 20.33 -17.62
CA SER A 232 -39.54 20.19 -18.23
C SER A 232 -38.95 18.81 -17.93
N GLU A 233 -38.44 18.14 -18.97
CA GLU A 233 -37.74 16.87 -18.80
C GLU A 233 -36.30 17.09 -18.31
N ILE A 234 -35.92 16.37 -17.26
CA ILE A 234 -34.52 16.34 -16.81
C ILE A 234 -33.77 15.39 -17.75
N LEU A 235 -33.07 15.95 -18.74
CA LEU A 235 -32.14 15.22 -19.59
C LEU A 235 -30.87 14.88 -18.79
N ALA A 236 -30.96 13.90 -17.89
CA ALA A 236 -29.77 13.29 -17.31
C ALA A 236 -29.01 12.57 -18.43
N ARG A 237 -27.82 13.08 -18.77
CA ARG A 237 -26.91 12.44 -19.73
C ARG A 237 -26.75 10.97 -19.36
N LYS A 238 -27.34 10.06 -20.15
CA LYS A 238 -27.03 8.64 -20.04
C LYS A 238 -25.54 8.49 -20.36
N VAL A 239 -24.75 8.13 -19.36
CA VAL A 239 -23.41 7.60 -19.59
C VAL A 239 -23.65 6.24 -20.23
N ASN A 240 -23.34 6.12 -21.53
CA ASN A 240 -23.26 4.82 -22.19
C ASN A 240 -22.10 4.06 -21.55
N VAL A 241 -22.41 3.27 -20.52
CA VAL A 241 -21.50 2.23 -20.05
C VAL A 241 -21.58 1.15 -21.12
N SER A 242 -20.57 1.11 -22.01
CA SER A 242 -20.39 -0.05 -22.88
C SER A 242 -20.37 -1.30 -21.99
N PRO A 243 -21.15 -2.35 -22.29
CA PRO A 243 -21.04 -3.60 -21.57
C PRO A 243 -19.60 -4.07 -21.70
N VAL A 244 -18.92 -4.23 -20.57
CA VAL A 244 -17.65 -4.98 -20.55
C VAL A 244 -18.04 -6.41 -20.90
N GLU A 245 -17.72 -6.84 -22.12
CA GLU A 245 -17.83 -8.25 -22.51
C GLU A 245 -16.89 -9.04 -21.59
N THR A 246 -17.45 -9.66 -20.56
CA THR A 246 -16.77 -10.77 -19.88
C THR A 246 -16.81 -11.96 -20.81
N THR A 247 -15.77 -12.12 -21.62
CA THR A 247 -15.49 -13.36 -22.34
C THR A 247 -15.11 -14.42 -21.31
N TYR A 248 -16.07 -15.27 -20.93
CA TYR A 248 -15.75 -16.54 -20.28
C TYR A 248 -15.41 -17.54 -21.38
N GLU A 249 -14.14 -17.94 -21.48
CA GLU A 249 -13.77 -19.13 -22.22
C GLU A 249 -14.35 -20.33 -21.46
N VAL A 250 -15.43 -20.91 -21.99
CA VAL A 250 -15.92 -22.21 -21.54
C VAL A 250 -14.91 -23.23 -22.06
N ILE A 251 -14.07 -23.74 -21.17
CA ILE A 251 -13.19 -24.86 -21.47
C ILE A 251 -14.10 -26.09 -21.49
N ASP A 252 -14.49 -26.53 -22.69
CA ASP A 252 -15.21 -27.80 -22.86
C ASP A 252 -14.28 -28.94 -22.44
N GLU A 253 -14.64 -29.62 -21.35
CA GLU A 253 -14.02 -30.89 -20.95
C GLU A 253 -14.26 -31.94 -22.02
N LYS A 254 -13.19 -32.57 -22.50
CA LYS A 254 -13.21 -33.74 -23.37
C LYS A 254 -12.49 -34.89 -22.70
#